data_AF-A0A0E2LSY6-F1
#
_entry.id   AF-A0A0E2LSY6-F1
#
_cell.length_a   1.000
_cell.length_b   1.000
_cell.length_c   1.000
_cell.angle_alpha   90.00
_cell.angle_beta   90.00
_cell.angle_gamma   90.00
#
_symmetry.space_group_name_H-M   'P 1'
#
loop_
_entity.id
_entity.type
_entity.pdbx_description
1 polymer ?
#
loop_
_entity_poly.entity_id
_entity_poly.type
_entity_poly.pdbx_seq_one_letter_code
_entity_poly.pdbx_strand_id
1 'polypeptide(L)'
;MKAKQNISKKRNPFNCIVIILTTLYIISITSISLQAQQPISNDFSRTGECLSYTIYYKWGALMPRAGDASLSFEKQDRGFRSRLLFRTAPFFDAIFSMRDTLDCNLDHKMRIVDGQKHVMEGGDYTMDLIHFSRQDDRNRIHTKRFRNGESRIDTVEITNQISLDMIGAILYLRSTDWSKSTKERIPVRIFAGKKGIDCFFQYEGSEVQKTKKGINYHTHRVSMLINESETFKNPKKAITIWLTNDANRIPVRIRMELRIGAAEVYLKSAEGLRHPLSSRIR
;
A
#
# COMPACT_ATOMS: atom_id res chain seq x y z
N MET A 1 -77.43 -31.00 -1.72
CA MET A 1 -76.38 -30.31 -0.93
C MET A 1 -75.16 -30.09 -1.83
N LYS A 2 -74.65 -28.86 -1.89
CA LYS A 2 -73.65 -28.38 -2.86
C LYS A 2 -72.29 -29.10 -2.74
N ALA A 3 -71.77 -29.59 -3.87
CA ALA A 3 -70.39 -30.05 -3.99
C ALA A 3 -69.43 -28.85 -4.05
N LYS A 4 -68.41 -28.83 -3.17
CA LYS A 4 -67.29 -27.88 -3.25
C LYS A 4 -66.30 -28.35 -4.31
N GLN A 5 -66.15 -27.57 -5.38
CA GLN A 5 -65.08 -27.70 -6.36
C GLN A 5 -63.72 -27.43 -5.70
N ASN A 6 -62.82 -28.41 -5.77
CA ASN A 6 -61.42 -28.25 -5.40
C ASN A 6 -60.63 -27.96 -6.69
N ILE A 7 -60.35 -26.68 -6.95
CA ILE A 7 -59.58 -26.26 -8.13
C ILE A 7 -58.10 -26.54 -7.87
N SER A 8 -57.63 -27.68 -8.36
CA SER A 8 -56.21 -27.99 -8.48
C SER A 8 -55.57 -27.02 -9.47
N LYS A 9 -54.89 -25.99 -8.97
CA LYS A 9 -54.03 -25.08 -9.75
C LYS A 9 -52.88 -25.88 -10.36
N LYS A 10 -53.07 -26.41 -11.58
CA LYS A 10 -51.99 -27.00 -12.40
C LYS A 10 -50.93 -25.93 -12.64
N ARG A 11 -49.75 -26.08 -12.04
CA ARG A 11 -48.59 -25.20 -12.28
C ARG A 11 -48.18 -25.35 -13.75
N ASN A 12 -48.20 -24.26 -14.51
CA ASN A 12 -47.84 -24.24 -15.92
C ASN A 12 -46.33 -24.54 -16.06
N PRO A 13 -45.90 -25.58 -16.79
CA PRO A 13 -44.49 -25.96 -16.91
C PRO A 13 -43.62 -24.82 -17.48
N PHE A 14 -44.20 -23.93 -18.29
CA PHE A 14 -43.52 -22.73 -18.79
C PHE A 14 -43.10 -21.74 -17.68
N ASN A 15 -43.91 -21.59 -16.63
CA ASN A 15 -43.56 -20.72 -15.50
C ASN A 15 -42.41 -21.31 -14.66
N CYS A 16 -42.34 -22.64 -14.54
CA CYS A 16 -41.20 -23.29 -13.88
C CYS A 16 -39.90 -23.09 -14.66
N ILE A 17 -39.93 -23.20 -15.99
CA ILE A 17 -38.75 -23.02 -16.84
C ILE A 17 -38.23 -21.58 -16.79
N VAL A 18 -39.13 -20.59 -16.84
CA VAL A 18 -38.74 -19.17 -16.73
C VAL A 18 -38.17 -18.85 -15.35
N ILE A 19 -38.71 -19.41 -14.26
CA ILE A 19 -38.16 -19.26 -12.90
C ILE A 19 -36.79 -19.92 -12.77
N ILE A 20 -36.58 -21.09 -13.36
CA ILE A 20 -35.28 -21.79 -13.36
C ILE A 20 -34.23 -21.01 -14.17
N LEU A 21 -34.59 -20.47 -15.33
CA LEU A 21 -33.67 -19.69 -16.18
C LEU A 21 -33.32 -18.33 -15.55
N THR A 22 -34.28 -17.66 -14.91
CA THR A 22 -34.05 -16.40 -14.17
C THR A 22 -33.22 -16.61 -12.91
N THR A 23 -33.41 -17.71 -12.18
CA THR A 23 -32.55 -18.07 -11.04
C THR A 23 -31.14 -18.45 -11.48
N LEU A 24 -30.96 -19.17 -12.60
CA LEU A 24 -29.63 -19.45 -13.16
C LEU A 24 -28.89 -18.17 -13.58
N TYR A 25 -29.60 -17.18 -14.14
CA TYR A 25 -29.03 -15.88 -14.53
C TYR A 25 -28.63 -15.00 -13.33
N ILE A 26 -29.35 -15.12 -12.20
CA ILE A 26 -29.00 -14.40 -10.95
C ILE A 26 -27.78 -15.04 -10.26
N ILE A 27 -27.61 -16.36 -10.38
CA ILE A 27 -26.44 -17.08 -9.81
C ILE A 27 -25.15 -16.78 -10.60
N SER A 28 -25.23 -16.54 -11.91
CA SER A 28 -24.04 -16.17 -12.71
C SER A 28 -23.55 -14.73 -12.52
N ILE A 29 -24.31 -13.86 -11.83
CA ILE A 29 -23.93 -12.45 -11.59
C ILE A 29 -23.22 -12.24 -10.24
N THR A 30 -23.11 -13.25 -9.37
CA THR A 30 -22.45 -13.10 -8.05
C THR A 30 -21.25 -14.02 -7.86
N SER A 31 -20.40 -14.11 -8.88
CA SER A 31 -19.01 -14.52 -8.64
C SER A 31 -18.24 -13.33 -8.06
N ILE A 32 -18.51 -12.97 -6.80
CA ILE A 32 -17.59 -12.12 -6.04
C ILE A 32 -16.33 -12.97 -5.92
N SER A 33 -15.33 -12.69 -6.75
CA SER A 33 -14.04 -13.36 -6.65
C SER A 33 -13.50 -13.07 -5.25
N LEU A 34 -13.49 -14.08 -4.38
CA LEU A 34 -12.86 -14.00 -3.08
C LEU A 34 -11.36 -13.76 -3.31
N GLN A 35 -10.93 -12.53 -3.15
CA GLN A 35 -9.55 -12.15 -3.40
C GLN A 35 -8.72 -12.45 -2.15
N ALA A 36 -8.20 -13.67 -2.08
CA ALA A 36 -7.23 -14.05 -1.06
C ALA A 36 -5.97 -13.18 -1.18
N GLN A 37 -5.15 -13.01 -0.12
CA GLN A 37 -3.88 -12.27 -0.22
C GLN A 37 -3.02 -12.84 -1.34
N GLN A 38 -2.96 -12.12 -2.46
CA GLN A 38 -2.24 -12.56 -3.63
C GLN A 38 -0.75 -12.26 -3.45
N PRO A 39 0.14 -13.14 -3.92
CA PRO A 39 1.51 -12.79 -4.23
C PRO A 39 1.63 -11.40 -4.87
N ILE A 40 2.54 -10.57 -4.37
CA ILE A 40 2.96 -9.38 -5.11
C ILE A 40 3.79 -9.87 -6.30
N SER A 41 3.32 -9.63 -7.52
CA SER A 41 4.10 -9.96 -8.72
C SER A 41 5.42 -9.20 -8.69
N ASN A 42 6.55 -9.91 -8.68
CA ASN A 42 7.87 -9.30 -8.62
C ASN A 42 8.59 -9.42 -9.96
N ASP A 43 8.27 -8.50 -10.85
CA ASP A 43 9.02 -8.22 -12.07
C ASP A 43 9.87 -6.94 -11.95
N PHE A 44 9.68 -6.14 -10.89
CA PHE A 44 10.24 -4.78 -10.76
C PHE A 44 11.56 -4.69 -10.00
N SER A 45 11.89 -5.67 -9.16
CA SER A 45 13.07 -5.65 -8.29
C SER A 45 13.82 -6.99 -8.28
N ARG A 46 15.07 -6.96 -7.82
CA ARG A 46 15.93 -8.12 -7.57
C ARG A 46 16.67 -7.94 -6.24
N THR A 47 17.13 -9.04 -5.66
CA THR A 47 17.98 -9.01 -4.46
C THR A 47 19.21 -8.11 -4.67
N GLY A 48 19.54 -7.31 -3.66
CA GLY A 48 20.61 -6.31 -3.69
C GLY A 48 20.18 -4.95 -4.23
N GLU A 49 18.89 -4.75 -4.56
CA GLU A 49 18.37 -3.43 -4.89
C GLU A 49 18.41 -2.51 -3.66
N CYS A 50 18.95 -1.30 -3.83
CA CYS A 50 18.97 -0.27 -2.80
C CYS A 50 18.61 1.10 -3.40
N LEU A 51 17.59 1.74 -2.84
CA LEU A 51 17.11 3.06 -3.24
C LEU A 51 17.34 4.04 -2.11
N SER A 52 18.13 5.09 -2.34
CA SER A 52 18.38 6.14 -1.36
C SER A 52 17.55 7.37 -1.64
N TYR A 53 17.10 8.05 -0.59
CA TYR A 53 16.21 9.20 -0.66
C TYR A 53 16.66 10.34 0.24
N THR A 54 16.28 11.56 -0.13
CA THR A 54 16.38 12.74 0.72
C THR A 54 14.97 13.29 0.97
N ILE A 55 14.69 13.57 2.24
CA ILE A 55 13.39 14.02 2.72
C ILE A 55 13.49 15.50 3.05
N TYR A 56 12.46 16.25 2.66
CA TYR A 56 12.29 17.65 2.98
C TYR A 56 10.94 17.86 3.64
N TYR A 57 10.86 18.79 4.58
CA TYR A 57 9.61 19.19 5.21
C TYR A 57 9.25 20.60 4.78
N LYS A 58 8.12 20.76 4.09
CA LYS A 58 7.61 22.05 3.67
C LYS A 58 6.75 22.65 4.76
N TRP A 59 7.14 23.81 5.27
CA TRP A 59 6.38 24.59 6.23
C TRP A 59 6.29 26.05 5.77
N GLY A 60 5.09 26.46 5.33
CA GLY A 60 4.90 27.74 4.67
C GLY A 60 5.77 27.88 3.41
N ALA A 61 6.63 28.90 3.39
CA ALA A 61 7.59 29.15 2.31
C ALA A 61 8.91 28.37 2.47
N LEU A 62 9.19 27.82 3.66
CA LEU A 62 10.42 27.09 3.94
C LEU A 62 10.30 25.63 3.52
N MET A 63 11.40 25.05 3.07
CA MET A 63 11.48 23.63 2.73
C MET A 63 12.82 23.01 3.15
N PRO A 64 13.14 23.02 4.47
CA PRO A 64 14.37 22.45 4.99
C PRO A 64 14.48 20.95 4.72
N ARG A 65 15.73 20.46 4.61
CA ARG A 65 16.03 19.03 4.54
C ARG A 65 15.78 18.39 5.89
N ALA A 66 14.83 17.47 5.95
CA ALA A 66 14.38 16.79 7.15
C ALA A 66 15.17 15.52 7.47
N GLY A 67 15.74 14.84 6.47
CA GLY A 67 16.49 13.60 6.70
C GLY A 67 16.84 12.83 5.43
N ASP A 68 17.30 11.60 5.62
CA ASP A 68 17.57 10.64 4.56
C ASP A 68 16.89 9.30 4.86
N ALA A 69 16.56 8.56 3.80
CA ALA A 69 16.08 7.19 3.92
C ALA A 69 16.74 6.27 2.90
N SER A 70 16.78 4.98 3.20
CA SER A 70 17.18 3.92 2.28
C SER A 70 16.14 2.82 2.28
N LEU A 71 15.69 2.38 1.11
CA LEU A 71 14.83 1.21 0.90
C LEU A 71 15.66 0.11 0.21
N SER A 72 15.88 -1.01 0.88
CA SER A 72 16.62 -2.16 0.31
C SER A 72 15.73 -3.39 0.17
N PHE A 73 16.04 -4.23 -0.82
CA PHE A 73 15.36 -5.50 -1.07
C PHE A 73 16.34 -6.67 -1.06
N GLU A 74 16.23 -7.53 -0.06
CA GLU A 74 17.20 -8.59 0.21
C GLU A 74 16.55 -9.98 0.29
N LYS A 75 17.32 -11.01 -0.04
CA LYS A 75 16.91 -12.40 0.20
C LYS A 75 17.11 -12.75 1.68
N GLN A 76 16.24 -13.60 2.20
CA GLN A 76 16.36 -14.22 3.53
C GLN A 76 16.12 -15.73 3.43
N ASP A 77 16.42 -16.45 4.51
CA ASP A 77 16.21 -17.90 4.60
C ASP A 77 14.77 -18.31 4.30
N ARG A 78 13.80 -17.52 4.77
CA ARG A 78 12.35 -17.79 4.63
C ARG A 78 11.67 -17.02 3.50
N GLY A 79 12.43 -16.35 2.65
CA GLY A 79 11.89 -15.57 1.53
C GLY A 79 12.70 -14.31 1.25
N PHE A 80 12.08 -13.15 1.42
CA PHE A 80 12.65 -11.85 1.11
C PHE A 80 12.32 -10.84 2.21
N ARG A 81 13.14 -9.79 2.32
CA ARG A 81 12.85 -8.64 3.18
C ARG A 81 13.07 -7.35 2.42
N SER A 82 12.05 -6.50 2.43
CA SER A 82 12.18 -5.10 2.08
C SER A 82 12.34 -4.29 3.36
N ARG A 83 13.41 -3.49 3.46
CA ARG A 83 13.73 -2.70 4.66
C ARG A 83 13.86 -1.23 4.32
N LEU A 84 13.15 -0.39 5.06
CA LEU A 84 13.34 1.04 5.06
C LEU A 84 14.03 1.49 6.34
N LEU A 85 15.13 2.21 6.19
CA LEU A 85 15.78 2.95 7.28
C LEU A 85 15.54 4.44 7.04
N PHE A 86 15.16 5.17 8.08
CA PHE A 86 15.03 6.62 8.03
C PHE A 86 15.77 7.26 9.21
N ARG A 87 16.45 8.37 8.93
CA ARG A 87 17.13 9.18 9.94
C ARG A 87 16.89 10.65 9.66
N THR A 88 16.52 11.40 10.70
CA THR A 88 16.45 12.86 10.64
C THR A 88 17.83 13.48 10.36
N ALA A 89 17.82 14.65 9.74
CA ALA A 89 19.03 15.41 9.48
C ALA A 89 19.59 16.00 10.79
N PRO A 90 20.92 16.22 10.90
CA PRO A 90 21.54 16.72 12.13
C PRO A 90 20.94 18.03 12.65
N PHE A 91 20.49 18.92 11.76
CA PHE A 91 19.81 20.16 12.14
C PHE A 91 18.52 19.92 12.93
N PHE A 92 17.79 18.85 12.61
CA PHE A 92 16.57 18.45 13.32
C PHE A 92 16.85 17.56 14.53
N ASP A 93 17.97 16.83 14.57
CA ASP A 93 18.30 15.93 15.69
C ASP A 93 18.37 16.65 17.05
N ALA A 94 18.79 17.92 17.08
CA ALA A 94 18.90 18.71 18.30
C ALA A 94 17.54 19.13 18.89
N ILE A 95 16.46 19.07 18.11
CA ILE A 95 15.11 19.46 18.52
C ILE A 95 14.22 18.22 18.60
N PHE A 96 14.34 17.32 17.63
CA PHE A 96 13.54 16.12 17.51
C PHE A 96 14.21 15.07 16.60
N SER A 97 14.91 14.12 17.20
CA SER A 97 15.53 13.02 16.47
C SER A 97 14.52 11.92 16.18
N MET A 98 14.51 11.43 14.93
CA MET A 98 13.79 10.23 14.53
C MET A 98 14.75 9.21 13.92
N ARG A 99 14.63 7.95 14.34
CA ARG A 99 15.37 6.80 13.82
C ARG A 99 14.39 5.67 13.60
N ASP A 100 13.96 5.51 12.36
CA ASP A 100 12.92 4.54 12.03
C ASP A 100 13.52 3.37 11.25
N THR A 101 13.06 2.18 11.59
CA THR A 101 13.32 0.95 10.83
C THR A 101 11.99 0.28 10.55
N LEU A 102 11.63 0.17 9.28
CA LEU A 102 10.44 -0.54 8.82
C LEU A 102 10.89 -1.75 8.02
N ASP A 103 10.41 -2.93 8.39
CA ASP A 103 10.63 -4.18 7.68
C ASP A 103 9.30 -4.71 7.14
N CYS A 104 9.33 -5.21 5.90
CA CYS A 104 8.27 -6.01 5.30
C CYS A 104 8.90 -7.32 4.82
N ASN A 105 8.55 -8.40 5.50
CA ASN A 105 9.02 -9.74 5.21
C ASN A 105 8.02 -10.45 4.30
N LEU A 106 8.53 -11.04 3.24
CA LEU A 106 7.76 -11.78 2.26
C LEU A 106 8.24 -13.22 2.21
N ASP A 107 7.33 -14.15 1.93
CA ASP A 107 7.71 -15.54 1.66
C ASP A 107 8.32 -15.69 0.25
N HIS A 108 8.76 -16.91 -0.09
CA HIS A 108 9.30 -17.21 -1.42
C HIS A 108 8.32 -16.96 -2.58
N LYS A 109 7.02 -16.87 -2.29
CA LYS A 109 5.97 -16.55 -3.27
C LYS A 109 5.64 -15.06 -3.26
N MET A 110 6.45 -14.19 -2.65
CA MET A 110 6.21 -12.74 -2.55
C MET A 110 4.89 -12.37 -1.86
N ARG A 111 4.39 -13.22 -0.95
CA ARG A 111 3.27 -12.87 -0.07
C ARG A 111 3.83 -12.18 1.17
N ILE A 112 3.24 -11.06 1.57
CA ILE A 112 3.63 -10.38 2.82
C ILE A 112 3.25 -11.29 4.00
N VAL A 113 4.22 -11.58 4.87
CA VAL A 113 4.04 -12.42 6.06
C VAL A 113 4.06 -11.56 7.31
N ASP A 114 5.03 -10.66 7.45
CA ASP A 114 5.20 -9.84 8.64
C ASP A 114 5.68 -8.43 8.28
N GLY A 115 5.00 -7.42 8.84
CA GLY A 115 5.46 -6.04 8.89
C GLY A 115 5.97 -5.70 10.29
N GLN A 116 7.10 -5.00 10.39
CA GLN A 116 7.62 -4.48 11.65
C GLN A 116 7.98 -3.01 11.48
N LYS A 117 7.68 -2.20 12.49
CA LYS A 117 8.04 -0.78 12.51
C LYS A 117 8.58 -0.42 13.88
N HIS A 118 9.84 -0.05 13.90
CA HIS A 118 10.56 0.45 15.06
C HIS A 118 10.76 1.94 14.87
N VAL A 119 10.22 2.74 15.79
CA VAL A 119 10.34 4.21 15.77
C VAL A 119 10.96 4.63 17.08
N MET A 120 12.06 5.37 16.98
CA MET A 120 12.65 6.10 18.11
C MET A 120 12.50 7.59 17.83
N GLU A 121 11.73 8.26 18.67
CA GLU A 121 11.27 9.63 18.45
C GLU A 121 11.32 10.40 19.77
N GLY A 122 12.23 11.39 19.87
CA GLY A 122 12.32 12.24 21.08
C GLY A 122 12.58 11.49 22.39
N GLY A 123 13.17 10.29 22.34
CA GLY A 123 13.43 9.41 23.50
C GLY A 123 12.33 8.36 23.75
N ASP A 124 11.17 8.49 23.11
CA ASP A 124 10.14 7.46 23.10
C ASP A 124 10.46 6.39 22.05
N TYR A 125 10.16 5.14 22.38
CA TYR A 125 10.30 4.01 21.49
C TYR A 125 8.95 3.34 21.25
N THR A 126 8.54 3.24 20.00
CA THR A 126 7.34 2.51 19.57
C THR A 126 7.73 1.36 18.66
N MET A 127 7.14 0.18 18.91
CA MET A 127 7.29 -1.00 18.08
C MET A 127 5.92 -1.50 17.65
N ASP A 128 5.68 -1.52 16.34
CA ASP A 128 4.51 -2.14 15.73
C ASP A 128 4.89 -3.45 15.06
N LEU A 129 4.13 -4.50 15.35
CA LEU A 129 4.24 -5.81 14.73
C LEU A 129 2.92 -6.12 14.04
N ILE A 130 2.98 -6.52 12.76
CA ILE A 130 1.81 -6.84 11.95
C ILE A 130 2.05 -8.20 11.33
N HIS A 131 1.25 -9.19 11.70
CA HIS A 131 1.32 -10.53 11.13
C HIS A 131 0.16 -10.75 10.15
N PHE A 132 0.49 -11.14 8.93
CA PHE A 132 -0.46 -11.43 7.86
C PHE A 132 -0.64 -12.95 7.72
N SER A 133 -1.87 -13.40 7.91
CA SER A 133 -2.26 -14.80 7.84
C SER A 133 -3.60 -14.95 7.11
N ARG A 134 -4.09 -16.18 6.97
CA ARG A 134 -5.41 -16.45 6.39
C ARG A 134 -6.34 -17.11 7.40
N GLN A 135 -7.62 -16.79 7.29
CA GLN A 135 -8.71 -17.45 8.00
C GLN A 135 -9.93 -17.50 7.07
N ASP A 136 -10.40 -18.72 6.76
CA ASP A 136 -11.60 -18.96 5.93
C ASP A 136 -11.59 -18.17 4.61
N ASP A 137 -10.49 -18.27 3.85
CA ASP A 137 -10.19 -17.56 2.59
C ASP A 137 -10.06 -16.03 2.67
N ARG A 138 -10.11 -15.47 3.88
CA ARG A 138 -9.96 -14.04 4.14
C ARG A 138 -8.59 -13.74 4.72
N ASN A 139 -8.19 -12.48 4.63
CA ASN A 139 -6.97 -12.01 5.26
C ASN A 139 -7.22 -11.82 6.74
N ARG A 140 -6.42 -12.47 7.58
CA ARG A 140 -6.40 -12.30 9.04
C ARG A 140 -5.14 -11.55 9.42
N ILE A 141 -5.29 -10.33 9.92
CA ILE A 141 -4.18 -9.44 10.27
C ILE A 141 -4.15 -9.27 11.77
N HIS A 142 -3.05 -9.69 12.39
CA HIS A 142 -2.82 -9.52 13.82
C HIS A 142 -1.85 -8.36 14.03
N THR A 143 -2.30 -7.29 14.68
CA THR A 143 -1.49 -6.11 14.96
C THR A 143 -1.21 -6.00 16.46
N LYS A 144 0.06 -5.81 16.82
CA LYS A 144 0.50 -5.50 18.18
C LYS A 144 1.31 -4.21 18.18
N ARG A 145 1.03 -3.32 19.14
CA ARG A 145 1.83 -2.11 19.37
C ARG A 145 2.35 -2.09 20.79
N PHE A 146 3.65 -1.82 20.90
CA PHE A 146 4.33 -1.55 22.16
C PHE A 146 4.82 -0.11 22.17
N ARG A 147 4.70 0.57 23.31
CA ARG A 147 5.32 1.88 23.55
C ARG A 147 6.13 1.80 24.83
N ASN A 148 7.43 2.07 24.73
CA ASN A 148 8.39 1.98 25.84
C ASN A 148 8.32 0.62 26.56
N GLY A 149 8.19 -0.47 25.78
CA GLY A 149 8.09 -1.84 26.29
C GLY A 149 6.69 -2.28 26.71
N GLU A 150 5.75 -1.36 26.92
CA GLU A 150 4.39 -1.68 27.34
C GLU A 150 3.47 -1.95 26.15
N SER A 151 2.72 -3.06 26.19
CA SER A 151 1.68 -3.34 25.20
C SER A 151 0.56 -2.30 25.29
N ARG A 152 0.22 -1.69 24.16
CA ARG A 152 -0.86 -0.69 24.05
C ARG A 152 -2.01 -1.18 23.18
N ILE A 153 -1.73 -2.05 22.22
CA ILE A 153 -2.70 -2.54 21.25
C ILE A 153 -2.39 -4.00 20.95
N ASP A 154 -3.42 -4.82 20.94
CA ASP A 154 -3.40 -6.19 20.45
C ASP A 154 -4.75 -6.44 19.78
N THR A 155 -4.77 -6.44 18.45
CA THR A 155 -6.01 -6.52 17.66
C THR A 155 -5.88 -7.51 16.52
N VAL A 156 -6.98 -8.18 16.20
CA VAL A 156 -7.10 -9.05 15.04
C VAL A 156 -8.20 -8.52 14.15
N GLU A 157 -7.90 -8.38 12.87
CA GLU A 157 -8.85 -7.97 11.85
C GLU A 157 -8.99 -9.03 10.76
N ILE A 158 -10.21 -9.28 10.30
CA ILE A 158 -10.48 -10.20 9.19
C ILE A 158 -11.14 -9.42 8.06
N THR A 159 -10.53 -9.42 6.89
CA THR A 159 -10.98 -8.62 5.74
C THR A 159 -10.75 -9.34 4.40
N ASN A 160 -11.57 -8.99 3.42
CA ASN A 160 -11.42 -9.43 2.02
C ASN A 160 -10.63 -8.43 1.18
N GLN A 161 -10.27 -7.28 1.75
CA GLN A 161 -9.50 -6.25 1.04
C GLN A 161 -8.03 -6.64 0.93
N ILE A 162 -7.37 -6.12 -0.11
CA ILE A 162 -5.92 -6.19 -0.26
C ILE A 162 -5.29 -5.53 0.97
N SER A 163 -4.61 -6.33 1.78
CA SER A 163 -4.05 -5.90 3.06
C SER A 163 -2.54 -5.78 2.96
N LEU A 164 -2.00 -4.60 3.28
CA LEU A 164 -0.60 -4.24 3.09
C LEU A 164 -0.07 -3.55 4.36
N ASP A 165 1.22 -3.70 4.64
CA ASP A 165 1.92 -2.74 5.51
C ASP A 165 2.40 -1.52 4.69
N MET A 166 3.07 -0.57 5.35
CA MET A 166 3.57 0.65 4.70
C MET A 166 4.54 0.37 3.54
N ILE A 167 5.42 -0.63 3.66
CA ILE A 167 6.40 -0.97 2.63
C ILE A 167 5.76 -1.88 1.57
N GLY A 168 4.89 -2.79 1.99
CA GLY A 168 4.02 -3.60 1.12
C GLY A 168 3.19 -2.73 0.18
N ALA A 169 2.71 -1.57 0.63
CA ALA A 169 2.05 -0.59 -0.23
C ALA A 169 2.96 -0.09 -1.36
N ILE A 170 4.23 0.22 -1.06
CA ILE A 170 5.21 0.61 -2.08
C ILE A 170 5.47 -0.56 -3.04
N LEU A 171 5.69 -1.77 -2.53
CA LEU A 171 5.92 -2.96 -3.37
C LEU A 171 4.72 -3.25 -4.28
N TYR A 172 3.50 -3.13 -3.76
CA TYR A 172 2.27 -3.29 -4.54
C TYR A 172 2.20 -2.24 -5.66
N LEU A 173 2.42 -0.96 -5.35
CA LEU A 173 2.44 0.10 -6.36
C LEU A 173 3.50 -0.15 -7.44
N ARG A 174 4.67 -0.72 -7.07
CA ARG A 174 5.73 -1.11 -8.00
C ARG A 174 5.42 -2.37 -8.80
N SER A 175 4.52 -3.22 -8.34
CA SER A 175 4.06 -4.40 -9.10
C SER A 175 2.99 -4.08 -10.13
N THR A 176 2.31 -2.94 -9.99
CA THR A 176 1.21 -2.55 -10.86
C THR A 176 1.72 -1.93 -12.16
N ASP A 177 1.25 -2.44 -13.29
CA ASP A 177 1.46 -1.83 -14.61
C ASP A 177 0.49 -0.65 -14.82
N TRP A 178 0.93 0.55 -14.39
CA TRP A 178 0.13 1.77 -14.47
C TRP A 178 -0.16 2.24 -15.90
N SER A 179 0.59 1.77 -16.90
CA SER A 179 0.33 2.10 -18.30
C SER A 179 -1.01 1.55 -18.81
N LYS A 180 -1.47 0.45 -18.20
CA LYS A 180 -2.75 -0.22 -18.49
C LYS A 180 -3.85 0.13 -17.49
N SER A 181 -3.54 0.97 -16.49
CA SER A 181 -4.46 1.27 -15.41
C SER A 181 -5.55 2.24 -15.88
N THR A 182 -6.79 1.95 -15.49
CA THR A 182 -7.90 2.87 -15.58
C THR A 182 -7.76 3.95 -14.48
N LYS A 183 -8.51 5.06 -14.59
CA LYS A 183 -8.57 6.06 -13.50
C LYS A 183 -9.39 5.59 -12.29
N GLU A 184 -9.74 4.31 -12.23
CA GLU A 184 -10.51 3.71 -11.15
C GLU A 184 -9.69 3.63 -9.87
N ARG A 185 -10.41 3.54 -8.75
CA ARG A 185 -9.82 3.45 -7.43
C ARG A 185 -9.63 1.99 -7.05
N ILE A 186 -8.41 1.63 -6.68
CA ILE A 186 -8.08 0.31 -6.14
C ILE A 186 -8.21 0.38 -4.62
N PRO A 187 -9.23 -0.27 -4.01
CA PRO A 187 -9.39 -0.29 -2.56
C PRO A 187 -8.31 -1.17 -1.92
N VAL A 188 -7.63 -0.63 -0.92
CA VAL A 188 -6.62 -1.35 -0.13
C VAL A 188 -6.77 -1.00 1.34
N ARG A 189 -6.32 -1.89 2.21
CA ARG A 189 -6.25 -1.66 3.65
C ARG A 189 -4.80 -1.67 4.11
N ILE A 190 -4.35 -0.53 4.65
CA ILE A 190 -2.96 -0.36 5.08
C ILE A 190 -2.88 -0.46 6.60
N PHE A 191 -2.00 -1.31 7.10
CA PHE A 191 -1.73 -1.48 8.52
C PHE A 191 -0.44 -0.72 8.88
N ALA A 192 -0.58 0.29 9.72
CA ALA A 192 0.50 1.17 10.18
C ALA A 192 0.49 1.36 11.71
N GLY A 193 0.05 0.32 12.43
CA GLY A 193 0.32 0.12 13.85
C GLY A 193 -0.88 0.08 14.79
N LYS A 194 -1.91 0.93 14.64
CA LYS A 194 -3.09 0.87 15.54
C LYS A 194 -4.19 -0.06 15.04
N LYS A 195 -4.59 0.12 13.78
CA LYS A 195 -5.65 -0.61 13.09
C LYS A 195 -5.41 -0.50 11.59
N GLY A 196 -6.12 -1.31 10.81
CA GLY A 196 -6.18 -1.13 9.36
C GLY A 196 -6.84 0.20 9.00
N ILE A 197 -6.27 0.88 8.01
CA ILE A 197 -6.77 2.14 7.46
C ILE A 197 -7.27 1.88 6.05
N ASP A 198 -8.51 2.25 5.77
CA ASP A 198 -9.07 2.19 4.42
C ASP A 198 -8.43 3.26 3.53
N CYS A 199 -7.84 2.78 2.44
CA CYS A 199 -7.14 3.61 1.47
C CYS A 199 -7.59 3.27 0.04
N PHE A 200 -7.35 4.20 -0.88
CA PHE A 200 -7.49 3.94 -2.31
C PHE A 200 -6.25 4.38 -3.08
N PHE A 201 -5.76 3.55 -3.99
CA PHE A 201 -4.82 3.99 -5.02
C PHE A 201 -5.58 4.45 -6.25
N GLN A 202 -5.19 5.59 -6.80
CA GLN A 202 -5.83 6.16 -7.99
C GLN A 202 -4.75 6.67 -8.96
N TYR A 203 -4.78 6.16 -10.19
CA TYR A 203 -3.89 6.63 -11.24
C TYR A 203 -4.32 8.01 -11.77
N GLU A 204 -3.37 8.93 -11.88
CA GLU A 204 -3.61 10.33 -12.27
C GLU A 204 -3.01 10.69 -13.64
N GLY A 205 -2.39 9.73 -14.32
CA GLY A 205 -1.71 9.92 -15.60
C GLY A 205 -0.19 9.95 -15.51
N SER A 206 0.45 10.12 -16.66
CA SER A 206 1.91 10.21 -16.78
C SER A 206 2.37 11.66 -16.89
N GLU A 207 3.51 11.98 -16.28
CA GLU A 207 4.14 13.30 -16.41
C GLU A 207 5.66 13.22 -16.25
N VAL A 208 6.36 14.30 -16.62
CA VAL A 208 7.79 14.44 -16.37
C VAL A 208 8.00 15.01 -14.96
N GLN A 209 8.69 14.26 -14.10
CA GLN A 209 9.01 14.70 -12.76
C GLN A 209 10.51 15.02 -12.65
N LYS A 210 10.80 16.27 -12.27
CA LYS A 210 12.15 16.74 -11.96
C LYS A 210 12.49 16.43 -10.50
N THR A 211 13.64 15.81 -10.27
CA THR A 211 14.20 15.62 -8.93
C THR A 211 14.88 16.90 -8.43
N LYS A 212 15.17 16.97 -7.13
CA LYS A 212 15.93 18.09 -6.55
C LYS A 212 17.34 18.24 -7.11
N LYS A 213 17.94 17.16 -7.64
CA LYS A 213 19.24 17.18 -8.32
C LYS A 213 19.15 17.61 -9.80
N GLY A 214 17.98 18.01 -10.27
CA GLY A 214 17.77 18.47 -11.64
C GLY A 214 17.58 17.37 -12.68
N ILE A 215 17.62 16.09 -12.28
CA ILE A 215 17.39 14.95 -13.17
C ILE A 215 15.89 14.80 -13.43
N ASN A 216 15.51 14.66 -14.70
CA ASN A 216 14.13 14.46 -15.14
C ASN A 216 13.84 12.97 -15.39
N TYR A 217 12.63 12.55 -15.04
CA TYR A 217 12.12 11.20 -15.28
C TYR A 217 10.74 11.24 -15.91
N HIS A 218 10.48 10.39 -16.90
CA HIS A 218 9.12 10.04 -17.26
C HIS A 218 8.51 9.20 -16.14
N THR A 219 7.34 9.59 -15.66
CA THR A 219 6.73 8.96 -14.47
C THR A 219 5.25 8.71 -14.62
N HIS A 220 4.74 7.75 -13.86
CA HIS A 220 3.33 7.58 -13.55
C HIS A 220 3.03 8.25 -12.21
N ARG A 221 2.01 9.12 -12.17
CA ARG A 221 1.53 9.73 -10.94
C ARG A 221 0.36 8.92 -10.37
N VAL A 222 0.47 8.53 -9.10
CA VAL A 222 -0.56 7.79 -8.36
C VAL A 222 -0.86 8.52 -7.06
N SER A 223 -2.15 8.79 -6.82
CA SER A 223 -2.63 9.34 -5.55
C SER A 223 -3.06 8.21 -4.62
N MET A 224 -2.72 8.34 -3.33
CA MET A 224 -3.29 7.57 -2.23
C MET A 224 -4.31 8.44 -1.50
N LEU A 225 -5.55 7.97 -1.46
CA LEU A 225 -6.63 8.57 -0.70
C LEU A 225 -6.68 7.87 0.65
N ILE A 226 -6.66 8.63 1.74
CA ILE A 226 -6.62 8.10 3.10
C ILE A 226 -7.62 8.90 3.94
N ASN A 227 -8.60 8.23 4.53
CA ASN A 227 -9.59 8.88 5.38
C ASN A 227 -9.11 8.94 6.84
N GLU A 228 -8.02 9.67 7.08
CA GLU A 228 -7.43 9.88 8.41
C GLU A 228 -7.22 11.37 8.65
N SER A 229 -8.26 12.03 9.17
CA SER A 229 -8.32 13.48 9.34
C SER A 229 -7.37 14.02 10.41
N GLU A 230 -6.87 13.18 11.32
CA GLU A 230 -5.86 13.55 12.32
C GLU A 230 -4.49 13.79 11.69
N THR A 231 -4.16 13.06 10.61
CA THR A 231 -2.84 13.10 9.98
C THR A 231 -2.83 13.96 8.72
N PHE A 232 -3.86 13.82 7.87
CA PHE A 232 -3.87 14.39 6.52
C PHE A 232 -4.84 15.56 6.40
N LYS A 233 -4.39 16.62 5.71
CA LYS A 233 -5.23 17.79 5.41
C LYS A 233 -6.29 17.49 4.35
N ASN A 234 -5.92 16.70 3.34
CA ASN A 234 -6.77 16.40 2.20
C ASN A 234 -6.89 14.88 2.03
N PRO A 235 -8.00 14.26 2.46
CA PRO A 235 -8.17 12.81 2.38
C PRO A 235 -8.20 12.30 0.93
N LYS A 236 -8.48 13.16 -0.06
CA LYS A 236 -8.51 12.81 -1.49
C LYS A 236 -7.13 12.83 -2.16
N LYS A 237 -6.11 13.43 -1.52
CA LYS A 237 -4.72 13.50 -2.02
C LYS A 237 -3.77 13.49 -0.83
N ALA A 238 -3.93 12.50 0.05
CA ALA A 238 -3.15 12.40 1.28
C ALA A 238 -1.68 12.14 0.98
N ILE A 239 -1.42 11.25 0.02
CA ILE A 239 -0.07 10.97 -0.49
C ILE A 239 -0.11 10.94 -2.02
N THR A 240 0.86 11.53 -2.68
CA THR A 240 1.07 11.43 -4.13
C THR A 240 2.44 10.83 -4.40
N ILE A 241 2.50 9.84 -5.27
CA ILE A 241 3.71 9.07 -5.59
C ILE A 241 3.95 9.16 -7.09
N TRP A 242 5.19 9.44 -7.48
CA TRP A 242 5.65 9.43 -8.86
C TRP A 242 6.59 8.25 -9.06
N LEU A 243 6.16 7.25 -9.82
CA LEU A 243 6.92 6.04 -10.13
C LEU A 243 7.57 6.20 -11.51
N THR A 244 8.80 5.72 -11.72
CA THR A 244 9.40 5.69 -13.06
C THR A 244 8.48 4.95 -14.04
N ASN A 245 8.34 5.48 -15.25
CA ASN A 245 7.66 4.82 -16.36
C ASN A 245 8.63 3.86 -17.08
N ASP A 246 9.11 2.86 -16.35
CA ASP A 246 9.97 1.76 -16.81
C ASP A 246 9.65 0.50 -16.00
N ALA A 247 10.32 -0.61 -16.28
CA ALA A 247 10.05 -1.87 -15.60
C ALA A 247 10.44 -1.87 -14.10
N ASN A 248 11.28 -0.95 -13.63
CA ASN A 248 11.64 -0.89 -12.20
C ASN A 248 10.55 -0.21 -11.35
N ARG A 249 9.77 0.70 -11.96
CA ARG A 249 8.70 1.49 -11.32
C ARG A 249 9.13 2.15 -10.01
N ILE A 250 10.35 2.67 -9.95
CA ILE A 250 10.92 3.23 -8.72
C ILE A 250 10.22 4.54 -8.34
N PRO A 251 9.83 4.75 -7.07
CA PRO A 251 9.38 6.05 -6.60
C PRO A 251 10.51 7.09 -6.78
N VAL A 252 10.33 8.08 -7.66
CA VAL A 252 11.29 9.20 -7.80
C VAL A 252 10.93 10.37 -6.90
N ARG A 253 9.65 10.47 -6.54
CA ARG A 253 9.11 11.46 -5.62
C ARG A 253 7.92 10.88 -4.85
N ILE A 254 7.84 11.21 -3.57
CA ILE A 254 6.64 10.99 -2.74
C ILE A 254 6.33 12.32 -2.07
N ARG A 255 5.07 12.72 -2.04
CA ARG A 255 4.59 13.91 -1.33
C ARG A 255 3.45 13.52 -0.42
N MET A 256 3.56 13.86 0.86
CA MET A 256 2.53 13.63 1.87
C MET A 256 1.95 14.98 2.31
N GLU A 257 0.65 15.18 2.13
CA GLU A 257 -0.05 16.42 2.51
C GLU A 257 -0.60 16.31 3.94
N LEU A 258 0.26 16.63 4.89
CA LEU A 258 -0.03 16.59 6.32
C LEU A 258 -0.92 17.77 6.74
N ARG A 259 -1.54 17.68 7.92
CA ARG A 259 -2.31 18.81 8.50
C ARG A 259 -1.49 20.08 8.60
N ILE A 260 -0.24 19.94 9.03
CA ILE A 260 0.72 21.04 9.15
C ILE A 260 1.82 20.76 8.13
N GLY A 261 1.89 21.57 7.07
CA GLY A 261 2.94 21.44 6.05
C GLY A 261 2.79 20.23 5.12
N ALA A 262 3.92 19.78 4.57
CA ALA A 262 3.99 18.59 3.72
C ALA A 262 5.37 17.94 3.80
N ALA A 263 5.46 16.62 3.78
CA ALA A 263 6.72 15.92 3.61
C ALA A 263 6.93 15.60 2.12
N GLU A 264 8.13 15.86 1.60
CA GLU A 264 8.50 15.53 0.23
C GLU A 264 9.79 14.68 0.23
N VAL A 265 9.69 13.49 -0.34
CA VAL A 265 10.78 12.52 -0.48
C VAL A 265 11.23 12.52 -1.93
N TYR A 266 12.53 12.61 -2.17
CA TYR A 266 13.11 12.59 -3.51
C TYR A 266 14.18 11.51 -3.64
N LEU A 267 14.16 10.78 -4.75
CA LEU A 267 15.18 9.80 -5.07
C LEU A 267 16.55 10.48 -5.20
N LYS A 268 17.54 9.91 -4.51
CA LYS A 268 18.93 10.38 -4.46
C LYS A 268 19.86 9.48 -5.29
N SER A 269 19.70 8.16 -5.18
CA SER A 269 20.41 7.14 -5.97
C SER A 269 19.59 5.84 -6.01
N ALA A 270 19.89 5.01 -7.01
CA ALA A 270 19.26 3.72 -7.23
C ALA A 270 20.33 2.73 -7.70
N GLU A 271 20.52 1.67 -6.93
CA GLU A 271 21.61 0.70 -7.10
C GLU A 271 21.02 -0.72 -7.11
N GLY A 272 21.71 -1.66 -7.75
CA GLY A 272 21.27 -3.07 -7.80
C GLY A 272 20.00 -3.31 -8.60
N LEU A 273 19.55 -2.35 -9.42
CA LEU A 273 18.29 -2.44 -10.18
C LEU A 273 18.21 -3.68 -11.06
N ARG A 274 17.01 -4.23 -11.20
CA ARG A 274 16.73 -5.39 -12.06
C ARG A 274 16.78 -5.01 -13.54
N HIS A 275 16.28 -3.83 -13.87
CA HIS A 275 16.20 -3.34 -15.25
C HIS A 275 16.97 -2.03 -15.41
N PRO A 276 17.40 -1.68 -16.65
CA PRO A 276 17.91 -0.34 -16.94
C PRO A 276 16.90 0.76 -16.56
N LEU A 277 17.40 1.90 -16.08
CA LEU A 277 16.58 3.06 -15.69
C LEU A 277 16.19 3.90 -16.93
N SER A 278 15.41 3.29 -17.84
CA SER A 278 15.09 3.86 -19.16
C SER A 278 14.19 5.09 -19.10
N SER A 279 13.49 5.35 -17.99
CA SER A 279 12.68 6.57 -17.85
C SER A 279 13.49 7.84 -17.61
N ARG A 280 14.79 7.72 -17.30
CA ARG A 280 15.65 8.87 -17.04
C ARG A 280 15.90 9.63 -18.35
N ILE A 281 15.53 10.90 -18.36
CA ILE A 281 15.77 11.79 -19.50
C ILE A 281 17.21 12.30 -19.39
N ARG A 282 17.96 12.21 -20.49
CA ARG A 282 19.33 12.74 -20.60
C ARG A 282 19.32 14.24 -20.81
#